data_AF-A0A5C7SRM7-F1
#
_entry.id   AF-A0A5C7SRM7-F1
#
_cell.length_a   1.000
_cell.length_b   1.000
_cell.length_c   1.000
_cell.angle_alpha   90.00
_cell.angle_beta   90.00
_cell.angle_gamma   90.00
#
_symmetry.space_group_name_H-M   'P 1'
#
loop_
_entity.id
_entity.type
_entity.pdbx_description
1 polymer ?
#
loop_
_entity_poly.entity_id
_entity_poly.type
_entity_poly.pdbx_seq_one_letter_code
_entity_poly.pdbx_strand_id
1 'polypeptide(L)'
;MKIVSFNINGLRARPHQLQALIDKHQPDIIGLQETKVADEQFPEAEIRQLGYHVHYHGQKGHYGVALLSREQPLEVHKGFPGDEQEAQRRFIYATFADAQGKPITVMNGYFPQGESRDHPTKFPGKQRFYADLQQLLVKHFDPAQALVVMGDINISPEDCDIGIGEPNRLRWLKTGKCSFLPAEREWTATLTTWCVVHFFPHLDAIVN
;
A
#
# COMPACT_ATOMS: atom_id res chain seq x y z
N MET A 1 18.05 -1.81 -5.61
CA MET A 1 16.61 -1.98 -5.88
C MET A 1 15.88 -0.72 -5.44
N LYS A 2 15.09 -0.10 -6.32
CA LYS A 2 14.27 1.08 -6.06
C LYS A 2 12.80 0.68 -6.10
N ILE A 3 12.09 0.91 -5.00
CA ILE A 3 10.68 0.55 -4.84
C ILE A 3 9.89 1.84 -4.67
N VAL A 4 8.80 2.00 -5.41
CA VAL A 4 7.94 3.18 -5.35
C VAL A 4 6.51 2.77 -5.03
N SER A 5 5.86 3.45 -4.09
CA SER A 5 4.42 3.35 -3.84
C SER A 5 3.73 4.60 -4.37
N PHE A 6 2.63 4.43 -5.11
CA PHE A 6 1.87 5.53 -5.66
C PHE A 6 0.37 5.23 -5.72
N ASN A 7 -0.42 5.96 -4.93
CA ASN A 7 -1.88 5.98 -5.10
C ASN A 7 -2.18 6.79 -6.36
N ILE A 8 -2.52 6.09 -7.45
CA ILE A 8 -2.73 6.70 -8.76
C ILE A 8 -4.12 7.31 -8.89
N ASN A 9 -5.07 6.95 -8.03
CA ASN A 9 -6.45 7.45 -8.08
C ASN A 9 -7.05 7.43 -9.51
N GLY A 10 -7.07 6.23 -10.09
CA GLY A 10 -7.57 5.95 -11.44
C GLY A 10 -6.46 5.80 -12.48
N LEU A 11 -6.01 4.57 -12.73
CA LEU A 11 -4.92 4.26 -13.65
C LEU A 11 -5.21 4.74 -15.09
N ARG A 12 -6.37 4.38 -15.63
CA ARG A 12 -6.76 4.74 -17.02
C ARG A 12 -6.93 6.24 -17.24
N ALA A 13 -7.21 7.01 -16.19
CA ALA A 13 -7.34 8.45 -16.27
C ALA A 13 -5.98 9.18 -16.21
N ARG A 14 -4.94 8.51 -15.69
CA ARG A 14 -3.64 9.12 -15.39
C ARG A 14 -2.43 8.34 -15.95
N PRO A 15 -2.48 7.80 -17.18
CA PRO A 15 -1.34 7.05 -17.74
C PRO A 15 -0.07 7.91 -17.83
N HIS A 16 -0.22 9.22 -18.10
CA HIS A 16 0.88 10.17 -18.16
C HIS A 16 1.62 10.34 -16.81
N GLN A 17 0.95 10.20 -15.67
CA GLN A 17 1.59 10.30 -14.36
C GLN A 17 2.46 9.07 -14.08
N LEU A 18 1.99 7.89 -14.48
CA LEU A 18 2.77 6.66 -14.37
C LEU A 18 4.00 6.72 -15.28
N GLN A 19 3.84 7.18 -16.53
CA GLN A 19 4.97 7.39 -17.45
C GLN A 19 6.00 8.36 -16.85
N ALA A 20 5.56 9.53 -16.37
CA ALA A 20 6.47 10.52 -15.79
C ALA A 20 7.22 9.99 -14.56
N LEU A 21 6.56 9.17 -13.73
CA LEU A 21 7.18 8.50 -12.59
C LEU A 21 8.27 7.52 -13.05
N ILE A 22 7.96 6.71 -14.07
CA ILE A 22 8.91 5.76 -14.66
C ILE A 22 10.10 6.51 -15.26
N ASP A 23 9.87 7.51 -16.10
CA ASP A 23 10.92 8.28 -16.77
C ASP A 23 11.88 8.91 -15.76
N LYS A 24 11.34 9.52 -14.70
CA LYS A 24 12.13 10.22 -13.69
C LYS A 24 12.88 9.28 -12.75
N HIS A 25 12.21 8.22 -12.28
CA HIS A 25 12.75 7.42 -11.18
C HIS A 25 13.31 6.08 -11.62
N GLN A 26 12.89 5.54 -12.76
CA GLN A 26 13.27 4.22 -13.26
C GLN A 26 13.21 3.13 -12.16
N PRO A 27 12.08 2.99 -11.44
CA PRO A 27 11.96 2.04 -10.34
C PRO A 27 12.12 0.59 -10.80
N ASP A 28 12.53 -0.28 -9.89
CA ASP A 28 12.55 -1.73 -10.11
C ASP A 28 11.17 -2.33 -9.83
N ILE A 29 10.46 -1.81 -8.82
CA ILE A 29 9.12 -2.22 -8.40
C ILE A 29 8.25 -0.98 -8.14
N ILE A 30 7.01 -1.00 -8.63
CA ILE A 30 6.00 0.05 -8.39
C ILE A 30 4.74 -0.60 -7.81
N GLY A 31 4.33 -0.18 -6.62
CA GLY A 31 3.01 -0.46 -6.07
C GLY A 31 2.04 0.64 -6.43
N LEU A 32 0.96 0.29 -7.12
CA LEU A 32 -0.14 1.20 -7.38
C LEU A 32 -1.33 0.90 -6.47
N GLN A 33 -1.97 1.95 -5.95
CA GLN A 33 -3.23 1.88 -5.21
C GLN A 33 -4.32 2.71 -5.90
N GLU A 34 -5.58 2.42 -5.61
CA GLU A 34 -6.75 2.99 -6.28
C GLU A 34 -6.66 2.95 -7.81
N THR A 35 -6.33 1.79 -8.37
CA THR A 35 -6.31 1.66 -9.84
C THR A 35 -7.70 1.93 -10.43
N LYS A 36 -8.78 1.58 -9.71
CA LYS A 36 -10.20 1.74 -10.10
C LYS A 36 -10.54 1.06 -11.43
N VAL A 37 -9.83 -0.03 -11.73
CA VAL A 37 -10.04 -0.84 -12.93
C VAL A 37 -10.37 -2.27 -12.51
N ALA A 38 -11.39 -2.87 -13.14
CA ALA A 38 -11.65 -4.30 -13.02
C ALA A 38 -10.57 -5.10 -13.75
N ASP A 39 -10.30 -6.32 -13.30
CA ASP A 39 -9.22 -7.15 -13.86
C ASP A 39 -9.36 -7.34 -15.38
N GLU A 40 -10.58 -7.54 -15.89
CA GLU A 40 -10.84 -7.74 -17.33
C GLU A 40 -10.62 -6.48 -18.18
N GLN A 41 -10.52 -5.32 -17.54
CA GLN A 41 -10.30 -4.03 -18.20
C GLN A 41 -8.91 -3.44 -17.89
N PHE A 42 -8.05 -4.19 -17.21
CA PHE A 42 -6.73 -3.70 -16.81
C PHE A 42 -5.85 -3.49 -18.06
N PRO A 43 -5.19 -2.33 -18.20
CA PRO A 43 -4.39 -1.99 -19.40
C PRO A 43 -3.02 -2.69 -19.38
N GLU A 44 -3.02 -4.02 -19.37
CA GLU A 44 -1.80 -4.83 -19.22
C GLU A 44 -0.83 -4.65 -20.38
N ALA A 45 -1.33 -4.53 -21.61
CA ALA A 45 -0.50 -4.37 -22.81
C ALA A 45 0.27 -3.04 -22.76
N GLU A 46 -0.39 -1.97 -22.33
CA GLU A 46 0.22 -0.65 -22.15
C GLU A 46 1.32 -0.70 -21.09
N ILE A 47 1.09 -1.37 -19.96
CA ILE A 47 2.12 -1.51 -18.92
C ILE A 47 3.32 -2.33 -19.43
N ARG A 48 3.08 -3.40 -20.19
CA ARG A 48 4.16 -4.20 -20.80
C ARG A 48 4.97 -3.38 -21.81
N GLN A 49 4.35 -2.47 -22.56
CA GLN A 49 5.06 -1.55 -23.46
C GLN A 49 5.97 -0.58 -22.71
N LEU A 50 5.68 -0.29 -21.44
CA LEU A 50 6.56 0.49 -20.55
C LEU A 50 7.76 -0.31 -20.02
N GLY A 51 7.86 -1.60 -20.37
CA GLY A 51 8.94 -2.49 -19.95
C GLY A 51 8.77 -3.10 -18.56
N TYR A 52 7.53 -3.19 -18.06
CA TYR A 52 7.23 -3.80 -16.77
C TYR A 52 6.34 -5.04 -16.92
N HIS A 53 6.64 -6.06 -16.12
CA HIS A 53 5.67 -7.07 -15.72
C HIS A 53 4.63 -6.43 -14.81
N VAL A 54 3.41 -6.96 -14.80
CA VAL A 54 2.35 -6.44 -13.94
C VAL A 54 1.46 -7.54 -13.39
N HIS A 55 1.18 -7.43 -12.10
CA HIS A 55 0.18 -8.23 -11.41
C HIS A 55 -0.79 -7.30 -10.71
N TYR A 56 -2.08 -7.55 -10.86
CA TYR A 56 -3.12 -6.64 -10.40
C TYR A 56 -4.27 -7.38 -9.77
N HIS A 57 -4.99 -6.68 -8.90
CA HIS A 57 -6.18 -7.17 -8.26
C HIS A 57 -7.17 -6.02 -8.08
N GLY A 58 -8.23 -6.03 -8.86
CA GLY A 58 -9.16 -4.92 -8.96
C GLY A 58 -10.61 -5.35 -9.20
N GLN A 59 -11.49 -4.38 -9.06
CA GLN A 59 -12.92 -4.51 -9.34
C GLN A 59 -13.44 -3.21 -9.96
N LYS A 60 -14.65 -3.26 -10.52
CA LYS A 60 -15.23 -2.10 -11.23
C LYS A 60 -15.41 -0.90 -10.29
N GLY A 61 -14.85 0.25 -10.68
CA GLY A 61 -15.15 1.58 -10.11
C GLY A 61 -14.56 1.89 -8.73
N HIS A 62 -14.06 0.89 -7.98
CA HIS A 62 -13.56 1.07 -6.62
C HIS A 62 -12.27 0.27 -6.39
N TYR A 63 -11.47 0.72 -5.41
CA TYR A 63 -10.27 0.05 -4.92
C TYR A 63 -9.26 -0.23 -6.05
N GLY A 64 -8.65 -1.42 -6.03
CA GLY A 64 -7.72 -1.88 -7.04
C GLY A 64 -6.29 -1.58 -6.65
N VAL A 65 -5.46 -2.61 -6.70
CA VAL A 65 -4.02 -2.55 -6.47
C VAL A 65 -3.28 -3.24 -7.61
N ALA A 66 -2.05 -2.79 -7.87
CA ALA A 66 -1.16 -3.46 -8.81
C ALA A 66 0.30 -3.41 -8.34
N LEU A 67 1.07 -4.43 -8.67
CA LEU A 67 2.52 -4.47 -8.57
C LEU A 67 3.08 -4.53 -9.99
N LEU A 68 3.87 -3.53 -10.35
CA LEU A 68 4.64 -3.50 -11.58
C LEU A 68 6.10 -3.77 -11.23
N SER A 69 6.80 -4.57 -12.03
CA SER A 69 8.19 -4.90 -11.78
C SER A 69 8.98 -5.08 -13.06
N ARG A 70 10.27 -4.72 -13.06
CA ARG A 70 11.18 -4.97 -14.19
C ARG A 70 11.45 -6.45 -14.39
N GLU A 71 11.63 -7.16 -13.28
CA GLU A 71 11.84 -8.61 -13.25
C GLU A 71 10.52 -9.33 -12.94
N GLN A 72 10.39 -10.55 -13.44
CA GLN A 72 9.25 -11.40 -13.12
C GLN A 72 9.31 -11.83 -11.64
N PRO A 73 8.22 -11.71 -10.87
CA PRO A 73 8.19 -12.20 -9.49
C PRO A 73 8.34 -13.73 -9.44
N LEU A 74 8.95 -14.21 -8.37
CA LEU A 74 9.05 -15.64 -8.02
C LEU A 74 7.71 -16.20 -7.57
N GLU A 75 6.92 -15.38 -6.88
CA GLU A 75 5.62 -15.74 -6.33
C GLU A 75 4.73 -14.51 -6.23
N VAL A 76 3.42 -14.67 -6.40
CA VAL A 76 2.43 -13.58 -6.33
C VAL A 76 1.18 -14.04 -5.60
N HIS A 77 0.71 -13.22 -4.67
CA HIS A 77 -0.48 -13.44 -3.87
C HIS A 77 -1.41 -12.23 -3.96
N LYS A 78 -2.72 -12.48 -4.09
CA LYS A 78 -3.75 -11.44 -4.20
C LYS A 78 -4.75 -11.58 -3.04
N GLY A 79 -4.96 -10.53 -2.27
CA GLY A 79 -5.76 -10.55 -1.05
C GLY A 79 -5.06 -11.21 0.14
N PHE A 80 -5.76 -11.31 1.26
CA PHE A 80 -5.32 -12.06 2.44
C PHE A 80 -5.74 -13.53 2.34
N PRO A 81 -5.02 -14.44 3.02
CA PRO A 81 -5.47 -15.82 3.17
C PRO A 81 -6.89 -15.90 3.77
N GLY A 82 -7.82 -16.53 3.06
CA GLY A 82 -9.22 -16.67 3.48
C GLY A 82 -10.14 -15.55 3.02
N ASP A 83 -9.67 -14.61 2.21
CA ASP A 83 -10.54 -13.61 1.57
C ASP A 83 -11.60 -14.28 0.67
N GLU A 84 -12.85 -13.86 0.83
CA GLU A 84 -13.99 -14.27 0.00
C GLU A 84 -13.99 -13.56 -1.36
N GLN A 85 -14.86 -13.97 -2.29
CA GLN A 85 -14.92 -13.36 -3.62
C GLN A 85 -15.36 -11.89 -3.58
N GLU A 86 -16.09 -11.51 -2.53
CA GLU A 86 -16.61 -10.18 -2.27
C GLU A 86 -15.61 -9.29 -1.51
N ALA A 87 -14.46 -9.84 -1.09
CA ALA A 87 -13.43 -9.08 -0.40
C ALA A 87 -12.97 -7.89 -1.24
N GLN A 88 -12.75 -6.76 -0.57
CA GLN A 88 -12.33 -5.54 -1.24
C GLN A 88 -10.91 -5.72 -1.79
N ARG A 89 -10.75 -5.49 -3.10
CA ARG A 89 -9.49 -5.71 -3.84
C ARG A 89 -8.43 -4.66 -3.48
N ARG A 90 -7.81 -4.83 -2.30
CA ARG A 90 -6.98 -3.83 -1.61
C ARG A 90 -5.57 -4.28 -1.31
N PHE A 91 -5.23 -5.54 -1.52
CA PHE A 91 -3.93 -6.08 -1.11
C PHE A 91 -3.38 -7.03 -2.17
N ILE A 92 -2.09 -6.90 -2.45
CA ILE A 92 -1.32 -7.78 -3.33
C ILE A 92 0.12 -7.79 -2.82
N TYR A 93 0.76 -8.95 -2.84
CA TYR A 93 2.17 -9.05 -2.51
C TYR A 93 2.88 -10.05 -3.41
N ALA A 94 4.17 -9.85 -3.60
CA ALA A 94 4.99 -10.70 -4.44
C ALA A 94 6.42 -10.80 -3.91
N THR A 95 7.06 -11.94 -4.19
CA THR A 95 8.45 -12.19 -3.85
C THR A 95 9.31 -12.02 -5.10
N PHE A 96 10.38 -11.25 -4.98
CA PHE A 96 11.34 -10.98 -6.06
C PHE A 96 12.73 -11.45 -5.67
N ALA A 97 13.58 -11.73 -6.66
CA ALA A 97 15.01 -11.90 -6.42
C ALA A 97 15.70 -10.53 -6.45
N ASP A 98 16.56 -10.24 -5.47
CA ASP A 98 17.48 -9.11 -5.54
C ASP A 98 18.65 -9.38 -6.51
N ALA A 99 19.57 -8.42 -6.63
CA ALA A 99 20.72 -8.54 -7.52
C ALA A 99 21.68 -9.71 -7.17
N GLN A 100 21.57 -10.28 -5.97
CA GLN A 100 22.33 -11.44 -5.50
C GLN A 100 21.49 -12.73 -5.51
N GLY A 101 20.26 -12.68 -6.03
CA GLY A 101 19.34 -13.83 -6.06
C GLY A 101 18.66 -14.11 -4.72
N LYS A 102 18.78 -13.23 -3.71
CA LYS A 102 18.11 -13.41 -2.42
C LYS A 102 16.65 -12.93 -2.51
N PRO A 103 15.71 -13.59 -1.83
CA PRO A 103 14.30 -13.21 -1.89
C PRO A 103 14.04 -11.91 -1.11
N ILE A 104 13.28 -11.01 -1.72
CA ILE A 104 12.66 -9.85 -1.08
C ILE A 104 11.15 -9.88 -1.34
N THR A 105 10.36 -9.84 -0.27
CA THR A 105 8.89 -9.77 -0.37
C THR A 105 8.45 -8.32 -0.36
N VAL A 106 7.62 -7.94 -1.34
CA VAL A 106 7.05 -6.60 -1.41
C VAL A 106 5.52 -6.70 -1.35
N MET A 107 4.95 -6.06 -0.33
CA MET A 107 3.52 -6.01 -0.05
C MET A 107 2.97 -4.62 -0.37
N ASN A 108 1.93 -4.58 -1.20
CA ASN A 108 1.26 -3.36 -1.62
C ASN A 108 -0.19 -3.35 -1.11
N GLY A 109 -0.51 -2.39 -0.24
CA GLY A 109 -1.84 -2.23 0.36
C GLY A 109 -2.51 -0.89 0.04
N TYR A 110 -3.81 -0.93 -0.27
CA TYR A 110 -4.70 0.22 -0.21
C TYR A 110 -5.56 0.12 1.06
N PHE A 111 -5.04 0.62 2.17
CA PHE A 111 -5.67 0.46 3.48
C PHE A 111 -6.99 1.22 3.53
N PRO A 112 -8.05 0.70 4.20
CA PRO A 112 -9.31 1.42 4.28
C PRO A 112 -9.16 2.79 4.97
N GLN A 113 -9.80 3.82 4.42
CA GLN A 113 -9.71 5.18 4.98
C GLN A 113 -10.42 5.29 6.34
N GLY A 114 -11.50 4.54 6.56
CA GLY A 114 -12.21 4.42 7.84
C GLY A 114 -13.33 5.43 8.07
N GLU A 115 -13.35 6.55 7.35
CA GLU A 115 -14.28 7.68 7.48
C GLU A 115 -14.25 8.36 8.86
N SER A 116 -14.92 7.77 9.84
CA SER A 116 -15.00 8.23 11.22
C SER A 116 -15.09 7.04 12.18
N ARG A 117 -14.67 7.24 13.43
CA ARG A 117 -14.65 6.22 14.50
C ARG A 117 -16.01 5.57 14.74
N ASP A 118 -17.09 6.30 14.55
CA ASP A 118 -18.46 5.86 14.77
C ASP A 118 -19.11 5.26 13.51
N HIS A 119 -18.43 5.27 12.36
CA HIS A 119 -18.98 4.67 11.15
C HIS A 119 -19.11 3.14 11.32
N PRO A 120 -20.32 2.57 11.17
CA PRO A 120 -20.64 1.20 11.62
C PRO A 120 -19.89 0.09 10.85
N THR A 121 -19.46 0.35 9.62
CA THR A 121 -18.77 -0.65 8.78
C THR A 121 -17.33 -0.26 8.39
N LYS A 122 -17.08 1.01 8.02
CA LYS A 122 -15.77 1.46 7.52
C LYS A 122 -14.67 1.44 8.58
N PHE A 123 -14.93 1.89 9.81
CA PHE A 123 -13.92 1.87 10.87
C PHE A 123 -13.60 0.43 11.32
N PRO A 124 -14.59 -0.46 11.57
CA PRO A 124 -14.32 -1.88 11.79
C PRO A 124 -13.58 -2.56 10.62
N GLY A 125 -13.92 -2.21 9.38
CA GLY A 125 -13.21 -2.68 8.19
C GLY A 125 -11.74 -2.25 8.15
N LYS A 126 -11.44 -1.01 8.55
CA LYS A 126 -10.07 -0.51 8.71
C LYS A 126 -9.33 -1.30 9.78
N GLN A 127 -9.90 -1.43 10.98
CA GLN A 127 -9.32 -2.19 12.08
C GLN A 127 -9.00 -3.63 11.68
N ARG A 128 -9.96 -4.30 11.03
CA ARG A 128 -9.80 -5.68 10.54
C ARG A 128 -8.64 -5.79 9.54
N PHE A 129 -8.52 -4.88 8.58
CA PHE A 129 -7.43 -4.91 7.60
C PHE A 129 -6.04 -4.85 8.26
N TYR A 130 -5.87 -4.01 9.29
CA TYR A 130 -4.63 -3.94 10.05
C TYR A 130 -4.36 -5.23 10.84
N ALA A 131 -5.40 -5.81 11.45
CA ALA A 131 -5.30 -7.06 12.19
C ALA A 131 -4.95 -8.25 11.28
N ASP A 132 -5.57 -8.33 10.09
CA ASP A 132 -5.33 -9.37 9.09
C ASP A 132 -3.90 -9.29 8.54
N LEU A 133 -3.39 -8.07 8.29
CA LEU A 133 -1.98 -7.87 7.92
C LEU A 133 -1.03 -8.28 9.04
N GLN A 134 -1.28 -7.86 10.29
CA GLN A 134 -0.45 -8.27 11.42
C GLN A 134 -0.43 -9.79 11.58
N GLN A 135 -1.59 -10.44 11.41
CA GLN A 135 -1.71 -11.88 11.50
C GLN A 135 -0.96 -12.60 10.37
N LEU A 136 -1.05 -12.09 9.13
CA LEU A 136 -0.29 -12.61 7.99
C LEU A 136 1.22 -12.57 8.29
N LEU A 137 1.72 -11.42 8.73
CA LEU A 137 3.13 -11.21 9.07
C LEU A 137 3.59 -12.19 10.16
N VAL A 138 2.89 -12.24 11.29
CA VAL A 138 3.27 -13.10 12.43
C VAL A 138 3.21 -14.60 12.11
N LYS A 139 2.25 -15.04 11.29
CA LYS A 139 2.06 -16.47 10.99
C LYS A 139 2.93 -16.99 9.86
N HIS A 140 3.24 -16.15 8.86
CA HIS A 140 3.79 -16.62 7.59
C HIS A 140 5.14 -16.00 7.24
N PHE A 141 5.60 -15.00 7.98
CA PHE A 141 6.88 -14.32 7.71
C PHE A 141 7.76 -14.28 8.96
N ASP A 142 9.06 -14.12 8.73
CA ASP A 142 10.07 -13.96 9.77
C ASP A 142 10.58 -12.51 9.71
N PRO A 143 10.66 -11.78 10.85
CA PRO A 143 11.15 -10.40 10.88
C PRO A 143 12.61 -10.24 10.43
N ALA A 144 13.39 -11.32 10.32
CA ALA A 144 14.73 -11.31 9.74
C ALA A 144 14.74 -11.36 8.19
N GLN A 145 13.61 -11.61 7.54
CA GLN A 145 13.50 -11.62 6.08
C GLN A 145 13.48 -10.19 5.50
N ALA A 146 13.97 -10.04 4.27
CA ALA A 146 13.81 -8.80 3.53
C ALA A 146 12.34 -8.66 3.09
N LEU A 147 11.62 -7.76 3.76
CA LEU A 147 10.19 -7.53 3.56
C LEU A 147 9.90 -6.03 3.53
N VAL A 148 9.07 -5.61 2.58
CA VAL A 148 8.61 -4.24 2.42
C VAL A 148 7.09 -4.21 2.47
N VAL A 149 6.53 -3.55 3.49
CA VAL A 149 5.11 -3.18 3.49
C VAL A 149 5.01 -1.74 3.02
N MET A 150 4.30 -1.53 1.91
CA MET A 150 4.06 -0.21 1.35
C MET A 150 2.61 -0.04 0.93
N GLY A 151 2.21 1.20 0.68
CA GLY A 151 0.88 1.49 0.22
C GLY A 151 0.37 2.86 0.62
N ASP A 152 -0.93 3.03 0.46
CA ASP A 152 -1.68 4.13 1.07
C ASP A 152 -2.25 3.65 2.41
N ILE A 153 -1.51 3.96 3.48
CA ILE A 153 -1.74 3.50 4.86
C ILE A 153 -2.99 4.17 5.47
N ASN A 154 -3.42 5.33 4.96
CA ASN A 154 -4.54 6.11 5.49
C ASN A 154 -4.43 6.43 7.01
N ILE A 155 -3.23 6.38 7.58
CA ILE A 155 -2.92 6.78 8.96
C ILE A 155 -1.65 7.63 8.93
N SER A 156 -1.66 8.75 9.66
CA SER A 156 -0.51 9.60 9.99
C SER A 156 0.05 9.13 11.34
N PRO A 157 1.18 8.38 11.35
CA PRO A 157 1.72 7.76 12.56
C PRO A 157 2.11 8.78 13.64
N GLU A 158 2.69 9.91 13.23
CA GLU A 158 3.21 10.93 14.13
C GLU A 158 2.56 12.30 13.85
N ASP A 159 2.76 13.25 14.76
CA ASP A 159 2.21 14.60 14.60
C ASP A 159 2.93 15.41 13.51
N CYS A 160 4.20 15.09 13.23
CA CYS A 160 4.98 15.69 12.13
C CYS A 160 4.39 15.37 10.75
N ASP A 161 3.61 14.29 10.62
CA ASP A 161 2.89 13.91 9.40
C ASP A 161 1.60 14.72 9.15
N ILE A 162 1.23 15.63 10.07
CA ILE A 162 -0.05 16.35 10.04
C ILE A 162 0.14 17.81 9.62
N GLY A 163 -0.09 18.08 8.33
CA GLY A 163 0.00 19.43 7.75
C GLY A 163 -1.29 20.25 7.69
N ILE A 164 -2.40 19.81 8.30
CA ILE A 164 -3.73 20.45 8.13
C ILE A 164 -3.99 21.66 9.06
N GLY A 165 -3.02 22.01 9.91
CA GLY A 165 -3.12 23.07 10.91
C GLY A 165 -3.81 22.64 12.21
N GLU A 166 -3.34 23.21 13.33
CA GLU A 166 -3.75 22.80 14.69
C GLU A 166 -5.26 22.86 14.95
N PRO A 167 -6.01 23.90 14.53
CA PRO A 167 -7.46 23.94 14.73
C PRO A 167 -8.18 22.79 14.03
N ASN A 168 -7.73 22.38 12.84
CA ASN A 168 -8.32 21.27 12.10
C ASN A 168 -7.93 19.92 12.71
N ARG A 169 -6.68 19.76 13.17
CA ARG A 169 -6.22 18.56 13.87
C ARG A 169 -7.07 18.28 15.11
N LEU A 170 -7.23 19.29 15.98
CA LEU A 170 -8.09 19.20 17.17
C LEU A 170 -9.55 18.94 16.81
N ARG A 171 -10.08 19.58 15.76
CA ARG A 171 -11.45 19.31 15.29
C ARG A 171 -11.62 17.86 14.85
N TRP A 172 -10.71 17.31 14.05
CA TRP A 172 -10.79 15.92 13.57
C TRP A 172 -10.73 14.92 14.72
N LEU A 173 -9.85 15.13 15.69
CA LEU A 173 -9.80 14.31 16.91
C LEU A 173 -11.12 14.40 17.69
N LYS A 174 -11.66 15.61 17.89
CA LYS A 174 -12.92 15.84 18.60
C LYS A 174 -14.10 15.17 17.91
N THR A 175 -14.17 15.21 16.59
CA THR A 175 -15.26 14.61 15.80
C THR A 175 -15.00 13.14 15.45
N GLY A 176 -13.90 12.54 15.90
CA GLY A 176 -13.56 11.15 15.60
C GLY A 176 -13.28 10.88 14.12
N LYS A 177 -12.84 11.88 13.34
CA LYS A 177 -12.50 11.68 11.93
C LYS A 177 -11.23 10.84 11.80
N CYS A 178 -11.26 9.80 10.98
CA CYS A 178 -10.13 8.90 10.76
C CYS A 178 -8.97 9.61 10.06
N SER A 179 -7.74 9.29 10.51
CA SER A 179 -6.43 9.55 9.90
C SER A 179 -5.34 9.49 10.97
N PHE A 180 -5.62 9.88 12.21
CA PHE A 180 -4.63 9.98 13.29
C PHE A 180 -5.29 9.84 14.68
N LEU A 181 -6.34 9.03 14.77
CA LEU A 181 -6.94 8.69 16.06
C LEU A 181 -5.95 7.85 16.89
N PRO A 182 -6.02 7.91 18.25
CA PRO A 182 -5.14 7.11 19.09
C PRO A 182 -5.14 5.61 18.75
N ALA A 183 -6.32 5.00 18.59
CA ALA A 183 -6.46 3.60 18.19
C ALA A 183 -5.83 3.29 16.82
N GLU A 184 -5.92 4.22 15.87
CA GLU A 184 -5.29 4.07 14.55
C GLU A 184 -3.75 4.03 14.67
N ARG A 185 -3.18 4.93 15.48
CA ARG A 185 -1.75 4.97 15.74
C ARG A 185 -1.24 3.73 16.47
N GLU A 186 -2.04 3.15 17.36
CA GLU A 186 -1.73 1.87 18.01
C GLU A 186 -1.60 0.72 16.99
N TRP A 187 -2.46 0.67 15.97
CA TRP A 187 -2.37 -0.34 14.91
C TRP A 187 -1.09 -0.19 14.07
N THR A 188 -0.74 1.05 13.69
CA THR A 188 0.53 1.30 12.98
C THR A 188 1.73 0.97 13.85
N ALA A 189 1.71 1.34 15.14
CA ALA A 189 2.79 1.06 16.07
C ALA A 189 3.01 -0.46 16.22
N THR A 190 1.92 -1.24 16.30
CA THR A 190 1.95 -2.70 16.38
C THR A 190 2.64 -3.33 15.15
N LEU A 191 2.25 -2.92 13.94
CA LEU A 191 2.89 -3.39 12.70
C LEU A 191 4.39 -3.10 12.68
N THR A 192 4.77 -1.93 13.20
CA THR A 192 6.15 -1.44 13.07
C THR A 192 7.07 -1.90 14.19
N THR A 193 6.48 -2.37 15.29
CA THR A 193 7.22 -3.13 16.30
C THR A 193 7.56 -4.52 15.79
N TRP A 194 6.75 -5.07 14.87
CA TRP A 194 7.04 -6.36 14.22
C TRP A 194 8.12 -6.23 13.13
N CYS A 195 8.07 -5.17 12.31
CA CYS A 195 9.01 -4.95 11.20
C CYS A 195 9.98 -3.81 11.52
N VAL A 196 11.27 -4.10 11.69
CA VAL A 196 12.30 -3.09 11.97
C VAL A 196 12.45 -2.19 10.72
N VAL A 197 12.27 -0.87 10.92
CA VAL A 197 12.48 0.26 9.99
C VAL A 197 11.22 0.81 9.30
N HIS A 198 10.79 1.99 9.77
CA HIS A 198 10.02 2.96 8.99
C HIS A 198 10.97 3.80 8.12
N PHE A 199 10.85 3.77 6.80
CA PHE A 199 11.81 4.44 5.93
C PHE A 199 11.62 5.97 5.82
N PHE A 200 10.44 6.52 6.13
CA PHE A 200 10.16 7.95 5.90
C PHE A 200 10.52 8.94 7.02
N PRO A 201 10.33 8.66 8.33
CA PRO A 201 10.77 9.59 9.39
C PRO A 201 12.30 9.64 9.57
N HIS A 202 13.06 8.82 8.83
CA HIS A 202 14.53 8.75 8.88
C HIS A 202 15.23 9.32 7.64
N LEU A 203 14.48 9.87 6.67
CA LEU A 203 15.01 10.43 5.41
C LEU A 203 14.96 11.97 5.35
N ASP A 204 15.20 12.65 6.48
CA ASP A 204 15.52 14.09 6.49
C ASP A 204 16.92 14.42 5.90
N ALA A 205 17.57 13.45 5.25
CA ALA A 205 18.80 13.66 4.52
C ALA A 205 18.79 12.80 3.24
N ILE A 206 18.27 13.37 2.15
CA ILE A 206 18.79 13.40 0.77
C ILE A 206 17.64 13.93 -0.10
N VAL A 207 17.43 15.25 0.00
CA VAL A 207 16.82 16.05 -1.07
C VAL A 207 17.86 17.11 -1.43
N ASN A 208 18.83 16.69 -2.24
CA ASN A 208 19.57 17.43 -3.28
C ASN A 208 20.71 16.55 -3.79
#